data_AF-A0A847CN89-F1
#
_entry.id   AF-A0A847CN89-F1
#
_cell.length_a   1.000
_cell.length_b   1.000
_cell.length_c   1.000
_cell.angle_alpha   90.00
_cell.angle_beta   90.00
_cell.angle_gamma   90.00
#
_symmetry.space_group_name_H-M   'P 1'
#
loop_
_entity.id
_entity.type
_entity.pdbx_description
1 polymer ?
#
loop_
_entity_poly.entity_id
_entity_poly.type
_entity_poly.pdbx_seq_one_letter_code
_entity_poly.pdbx_strand_id
1 'polypeptide(L)'
;MRLVPSLLALFLGAFATLGFAPARVPGAFFLALIGLVFLLHHESVKTRSKQSVLVSAAFASSLFGIGTWWLNAVSPAAWAGLLLLNVVVFAVMGWALSLTMMLRWWPLWFA
;
A
#
# COMPACT_ATOMS: atom_id res chain seq x y z
N MET A 1 -15.40 -11.01 0.00
CA MET A 1 -14.33 -10.00 -0.13
C MET A 1 -14.95 -8.71 -0.60
N ARG A 2 -14.68 -7.57 0.06
CA ARG A 2 -15.14 -6.25 -0.44
C ARG A 2 -14.10 -5.75 -1.43
N LEU A 3 -14.51 -5.50 -2.68
CA LEU A 3 -13.61 -5.05 -3.75
C LEU A 3 -13.26 -3.56 -3.64
N VAL A 4 -14.17 -2.75 -3.08
CA VAL A 4 -14.03 -1.29 -3.00
C VAL A 4 -12.76 -0.83 -2.26
N PRO A 5 -12.39 -1.37 -1.08
CA PRO A 5 -11.18 -0.94 -0.37
C PRO A 5 -9.89 -1.26 -1.15
N SER A 6 -9.86 -2.40 -1.85
CA SER A 6 -8.71 -2.79 -2.68
C SER A 6 -8.58 -1.92 -3.93
N LEU A 7 -9.71 -1.53 -4.54
CA LEU A 7 -9.70 -0.58 -5.65
C LEU A 7 -9.20 0.80 -5.20
N LEU A 8 -9.67 1.30 -4.06
CA LEU A 8 -9.15 2.55 -3.49
C LEU A 8 -7.66 2.45 -3.17
N ALA A 9 -7.20 1.30 -2.67
CA ALA A 9 -5.79 1.06 -2.44
C ALA A 9 -4.95 1.08 -3.73
N LEU A 10 -5.47 0.53 -4.84
CA LEU A 10 -4.85 0.64 -6.16
C LEU A 10 -4.74 2.11 -6.61
N PHE A 11 -5.79 2.90 -6.42
CA PHE A 11 -5.75 4.33 -6.75
C PHE A 11 -4.73 5.08 -5.90
N LEU A 12 -4.65 4.80 -4.60
CA LEU A 12 -3.67 5.43 -3.72
C LEU A 12 -2.24 5.02 -4.08
N GLY A 13 -1.99 3.76 -4.42
CA GLY A 13 -0.66 3.33 -4.84
C GLY A 13 -0.25 3.91 -6.19
N ALA A 14 -1.18 4.02 -7.15
CA ALA A 14 -0.95 4.75 -8.39
C ALA A 14 -0.68 6.25 -8.13
N PHE A 15 -1.46 6.90 -7.27
CA PHE A 15 -1.26 8.29 -6.88
C PHE A 15 0.10 8.51 -6.18
N ALA A 16 0.53 7.56 -5.34
CA ALA A 16 1.83 7.60 -4.68
C ALA A 16 3.00 7.66 -5.67
N THR A 17 2.86 7.09 -6.87
CA THR A 17 3.90 7.17 -7.92
C THR A 17 4.20 8.59 -8.36
N LEU A 18 3.22 9.51 -8.27
CA LEU A 18 3.41 10.92 -8.62
C LEU A 18 4.41 11.63 -7.71
N GLY A 19 4.69 11.09 -6.52
CA GLY A 19 5.72 11.59 -5.63
C GLY A 19 7.15 11.34 -6.12
N PHE A 20 7.34 10.44 -7.10
CA PHE A 20 8.64 10.08 -7.65
C PHE A 20 8.86 10.71 -9.03
N ALA A 21 10.07 10.58 -9.56
CA ALA A 21 10.38 11.04 -10.91
C ALA A 21 9.50 10.31 -11.95
N PRO A 22 9.05 10.98 -13.02
CA PRO A 22 9.37 12.37 -13.37
C PRO A 22 8.45 13.42 -12.72
N ALA A 23 7.27 13.05 -12.22
CA ALA A 23 6.25 14.00 -11.77
C ALA A 23 6.66 14.80 -10.53
N ARG A 24 7.29 14.15 -9.53
CA ARG A 24 7.84 14.77 -8.31
C ARG A 24 6.84 15.69 -7.57
N VAL A 25 5.56 15.33 -7.54
CA VAL A 25 4.52 16.08 -6.84
C VAL A 25 4.79 16.01 -5.33
N PRO A 26 5.10 17.14 -4.66
CA PRO A 26 5.40 17.14 -3.24
C PRO A 26 4.23 16.62 -2.41
N GLY A 27 4.50 15.74 -1.44
CA GLY A 27 3.49 15.22 -0.52
C GLY A 27 2.58 14.12 -1.07
N ALA A 28 2.57 13.84 -2.39
CA ALA A 28 1.68 12.82 -2.98
C ALA A 28 1.88 11.44 -2.34
N PHE A 29 3.13 11.04 -2.14
CA PHE A 29 3.47 9.78 -1.45
C PHE A 29 2.93 9.73 -0.01
N PHE A 30 3.14 10.79 0.76
CA PHE A 30 2.69 10.85 2.16
C PHE A 30 1.17 10.86 2.26
N LEU A 31 0.48 11.63 1.41
CA LEU A 31 -0.98 11.64 1.34
C LEU A 31 -1.54 10.26 0.97
N ALA A 32 -0.89 9.56 0.03
CA ALA A 32 -1.26 8.19 -0.30
C ALA A 32 -1.10 7.22 0.88
N LEU A 33 0.00 7.34 1.64
CA LEU A 33 0.23 6.54 2.84
C LEU A 33 -0.79 6.84 3.94
N ILE A 34 -1.12 8.12 4.17
CA ILE A 34 -2.17 8.51 5.12
C ILE A 34 -3.51 7.90 4.69
N GLY A 35 -3.84 7.94 3.40
CA GLY A 35 -5.03 7.29 2.85
C GLY A 35 -5.03 5.77 3.05
N LEU A 36 -3.88 5.11 2.86
CA LEU A 36 -3.73 3.68 3.11
C LEU A 36 -3.92 3.34 4.59
N VAL A 37 -3.28 4.09 5.49
CA VAL A 37 -3.42 3.96 6.94
C VAL A 37 -4.89 4.12 7.35
N PHE A 38 -5.58 5.12 6.80
CA PHE A 38 -7.01 5.35 7.05
C PHE A 38 -7.87 4.18 6.56
N LEU A 39 -7.62 3.66 5.36
CA LEU A 39 -8.31 2.48 4.83
C LEU A 39 -8.08 1.24 5.70
N LEU A 40 -6.84 1.00 6.13
CA LEU A 40 -6.47 -0.12 6.99
C LEU A 40 -7.13 0.00 8.35
N HIS A 41 -7.16 1.20 8.93
CA HIS A 41 -7.86 1.45 10.18
C HIS A 41 -9.35 1.15 10.03
N HIS A 42 -10.00 1.71 8.99
CA HIS A 42 -11.41 1.51 8.71
C HIS A 42 -11.77 0.03 8.50
N GLU A 43 -10.93 -0.72 7.79
CA GLU A 43 -11.13 -2.16 7.57
C GLU A 43 -10.81 -2.96 8.82
N SER A 44 -9.79 -2.61 9.61
CA SER A 44 -9.45 -3.32 10.85
C SER A 44 -10.57 -3.28 11.89
N VAL A 45 -11.32 -2.17 11.93
CA VAL A 45 -12.49 -1.99 12.80
C VAL A 45 -13.69 -2.82 12.30
N LYS A 46 -13.79 -3.09 10.99
CA LYS A 46 -14.98 -3.72 10.37
C LYS A 46 -14.81 -5.20 10.03
N THR A 47 -13.59 -5.64 9.69
CA THR A 47 -13.36 -6.91 9.00
C THR A 47 -12.01 -7.51 9.40
N ARG A 48 -11.99 -8.85 9.60
CA ARG A 48 -10.80 -9.64 9.99
C ARG A 48 -9.53 -9.23 9.24
N SER A 49 -8.41 -9.32 9.95
CA SER A 49 -6.98 -9.14 9.56
C SER A 49 -6.53 -9.69 8.18
N LYS A 50 -7.32 -10.52 7.48
CA LYS A 50 -7.02 -10.94 6.11
C LYS A 50 -7.29 -9.85 5.06
N GLN A 51 -8.22 -8.93 5.31
CA GLN A 51 -8.55 -7.86 4.35
C GLN A 51 -7.43 -6.80 4.30
N SER A 52 -6.74 -6.53 5.42
CA SER A 52 -5.61 -5.60 5.47
C SER A 52 -4.43 -6.07 4.62
N VAL A 53 -4.19 -7.39 4.56
CA VAL A 53 -3.23 -8.03 3.65
C VAL A 53 -3.56 -7.69 2.20
N LEU A 54 -4.82 -7.91 1.79
CA LEU A 54 -5.27 -7.67 0.42
C LEU A 54 -5.20 -6.19 0.02
N VAL A 55 -5.61 -5.29 0.91
CA VAL A 55 -5.56 -3.83 0.70
C VAL A 55 -4.12 -3.36 0.53
N SER A 56 -3.21 -3.82 1.38
CA SER A 56 -1.79 -3.41 1.32
C SER A 56 -1.06 -4.03 0.14
N ALA A 57 -1.38 -5.28 -0.21
CA ALA A 57 -0.89 -5.91 -1.43
C ALA A 57 -1.36 -5.16 -2.68
N ALA A 58 -2.62 -4.71 -2.73
CA ALA A 58 -3.17 -3.94 -3.83
C ALA A 58 -2.48 -2.56 -3.97
N PHE A 59 -2.28 -1.86 -2.85
CA PHE A 59 -1.50 -0.63 -2.82
C PHE A 59 -0.08 -0.82 -3.36
N ALA A 60 0.64 -1.81 -2.86
CA ALA A 60 2.01 -2.09 -3.29
C ALA A 60 2.08 -2.51 -4.76
N SER A 61 1.12 -3.31 -5.23
CA SER A 61 1.07 -3.77 -6.62
C SER A 61 1.00 -2.60 -7.59
N SER A 62 0.16 -1.59 -7.30
CA SER A 62 0.06 -0.39 -8.15
C SER A 62 1.27 0.53 -8.00
N LEU A 63 1.72 0.82 -6.76
CA LEU A 63 2.88 1.66 -6.49
C LEU A 63 4.15 1.13 -7.18
N PHE A 64 4.52 -0.12 -6.90
CA PHE A 64 5.74 -0.71 -7.45
C PHE A 64 5.55 -1.14 -8.89
N GLY A 65 4.36 -1.62 -9.27
CA GLY A 65 4.08 -2.05 -10.64
C GLY A 65 4.24 -0.90 -11.63
N ILE A 66 3.66 0.26 -11.32
CA ILE A 66 3.78 1.47 -12.14
C ILE A 66 5.14 2.14 -11.92
N GLY A 67 5.54 2.35 -10.67
CA GLY A 67 6.75 3.10 -10.32
C GLY A 67 8.06 2.44 -10.77
N THR A 68 8.08 1.12 -10.90
CA THR A 68 9.25 0.36 -11.38
C THR A 68 9.06 -0.23 -12.77
N TRP A 69 7.97 0.11 -13.48
CA TRP A 69 7.65 -0.44 -14.80
C TRP A 69 8.79 -0.29 -15.81
N TRP A 70 9.55 0.80 -15.72
CA TRP A 70 10.72 1.05 -16.58
C TRP A 70 11.74 -0.10 -16.54
N LEU A 71 11.84 -0.83 -15.43
CA LEU A 71 12.74 -1.97 -15.27
C LEU A 71 12.31 -3.15 -16.13
N ASN A 72 11.03 -3.29 -16.46
CA ASN A 72 10.51 -4.35 -17.33
C ASN A 72 11.13 -4.27 -18.74
N ALA A 73 11.48 -3.07 -19.21
CA ALA A 73 12.17 -2.88 -20.49
C ALA A 73 13.65 -3.32 -20.46
N VAL A 74 14.26 -3.39 -19.28
CA VAL A 74 15.68 -3.75 -19.11
C VAL A 74 15.83 -5.22 -18.69
N SER A 75 15.03 -5.67 -17.71
CA SER A 75 15.00 -7.03 -17.22
C SER A 75 13.62 -7.37 -16.64
N PRO A 76 12.77 -8.08 -17.39
CA PRO A 76 11.44 -8.51 -16.93
C PRO A 76 11.48 -9.35 -15.66
N ALA A 77 12.50 -10.20 -15.51
CA ALA A 77 12.68 -11.04 -14.33
C ALA A 77 13.01 -10.21 -13.08
N ALA A 78 13.87 -9.18 -13.22
CA ALA A 78 14.19 -8.29 -12.11
C ALA A 78 12.98 -7.43 -11.71
N TRP A 79 12.21 -6.95 -12.69
CA TRP A 79 10.96 -6.23 -12.44
C TRP A 79 9.94 -7.09 -11.68
N ALA A 80 9.68 -8.31 -12.17
CA ALA A 80 8.75 -9.23 -11.52
C ALA A 80 9.22 -9.61 -10.10
N GLY A 81 10.52 -9.89 -9.92
CA GLY A 81 11.11 -10.21 -8.62
C GLY A 81 10.97 -9.07 -7.61
N LEU A 82 11.28 -7.84 -8.01
CA LEU A 82 11.13 -6.66 -7.16
C LEU A 82 9.66 -6.38 -6.85
N LEU A 83 8.77 -6.47 -7.84
CA LEU A 83 7.34 -6.27 -7.64
C LEU A 83 6.79 -7.27 -6.61
N LEU A 84 7.05 -8.57 -6.81
CA LEU A 84 6.58 -9.62 -5.91
C LEU A 84 7.14 -9.48 -4.51
N LEU A 85 8.44 -9.20 -4.38
CA LEU A 85 9.08 -8.99 -3.08
C LEU A 85 8.42 -7.83 -2.33
N ASN A 86 8.25 -6.68 -2.98
CA ASN A 86 7.64 -5.50 -2.35
C ASN A 86 6.16 -5.72 -2.01
N VAL A 87 5.41 -6.41 -2.88
CA VAL A 87 4.01 -6.77 -2.59
C VAL A 87 3.91 -7.64 -1.33
N VAL A 88 4.77 -8.65 -1.19
CA VAL A 88 4.80 -9.51 0.00
C VAL A 88 5.17 -8.71 1.24
N VAL A 89 6.22 -7.88 1.17
CA VAL A 89 6.65 -7.03 2.30
C VAL A 89 5.52 -6.11 2.76
N PHE A 90 4.86 -5.41 1.84
CA PHE A 90 3.75 -4.52 2.17
C PHE A 90 2.51 -5.26 2.68
N ALA A 91 2.24 -6.47 2.17
CA ALA A 91 1.16 -7.30 2.68
C ALA A 91 1.39 -7.69 4.15
N VAL A 92 2.61 -8.05 4.52
CA VAL A 92 3.01 -8.35 5.91
C VAL A 92 3.00 -7.09 6.78
N MET A 93 3.51 -5.97 6.28
CA MET A 93 3.49 -4.70 7.00
C MET A 93 2.05 -4.23 7.28
N GLY A 94 1.17 -4.32 6.28
CA GLY A 94 -0.24 -3.97 6.44
C GLY A 94 -0.99 -4.87 7.42
N TRP A 95 -0.65 -6.16 7.43
CA TRP A 95 -1.14 -7.10 8.43
C TRP A 95 -0.70 -6.69 9.84
N ALA A 96 0.61 -6.49 10.05
CA ALA A 96 1.16 -6.06 11.32
C ALA A 96 0.56 -4.73 11.79
N LEU A 97 0.44 -3.75 10.89
CA LEU A 97 -0.16 -2.45 11.17
C LEU A 97 -1.64 -2.58 11.55
N SER A 98 -2.39 -3.47 10.89
CA SER A 98 -3.79 -3.72 11.26
C SER A 98 -3.92 -4.30 12.66
N LEU A 99 -2.97 -5.14 13.11
CA LEU A 99 -2.95 -5.67 14.48
C LEU A 99 -2.61 -4.59 15.51
N THR A 100 -1.65 -3.71 15.20
CA THR A 100 -1.28 -2.61 16.12
C THR A 100 -2.40 -1.59 16.27
N MET A 101 -3.15 -1.31 15.19
CA MET A 101 -4.33 -0.42 15.21
C MET A 101 -5.49 -0.96 16.05
N MET A 102 -5.53 -2.26 16.34
CA MET A 102 -6.53 -2.86 17.24
C MET A 102 -6.20 -2.63 18.72
N LEU A 103 -4.99 -2.17 19.06
CA LEU A 103 -4.60 -1.90 20.43
C LEU A 103 -5.28 -0.62 20.93
N ARG A 104 -5.75 -0.62 22.19
CA ARG A 104 -6.47 0.51 22.81
C ARG A 104 -5.70 1.84 22.77
N TRP A 105 -4.37 1.77 22.78
CA TRP A 105 -3.48 2.93 22.82
C TRP A 105 -2.93 3.31 21.44
N TRP A 106 -3.36 2.65 20.36
CA TRP A 106 -2.87 2.92 19.00
C TRP A 106 -2.80 4.42 18.61
N PRO A 107 -3.75 5.30 19.02
CA PRO A 107 -3.70 6.71 18.62
C PRO A 107 -2.49 7.45 19.21
N LEU A 108 -1.99 7.03 20.38
CA LEU A 108 -0.81 7.63 21.01
C LEU A 108 0.50 7.34 20.27
N TRP A 109 0.51 6.33 19.39
CA TRP A 109 1.68 6.00 18.58
C TRP A 109 1.70 6.79 17.26
N PHE A 110 0.60 7.48 16.94
CA PHE A 110 0.45 8.33 15.75
C PHE A 110 0.51 9.84 16.08
N ALA A 111 0.50 10.20 17.37
CA ALA A 111 0.61 11.57 17.88
C ALA A 111 2.07 11.92 18.20
#